data_AF-A0A9E1VQZ7-F1
#
_entry.id   AF-A0A9E1VQZ7-F1
#
_cell.length_a   1.000
_cell.length_b   1.000
_cell.length_c   1.000
_cell.angle_alpha   90.00
_cell.angle_beta   90.00
_cell.angle_gamma   90.00
#
_symmetry.space_group_name_H-M   'P 1'
#
loop_
_entity.id
_entity.type
_entity.pdbx_description
1 polymer ?
#
loop_
_entity_poly.entity_id
_entity_poly.type
_entity_poly.pdbx_seq_one_letter_code
_entity_poly.pdbx_strand_id
1 'polypeptide(L)'
;QKKPNGEDIAPTTIEKYTRVVRKISNDLVRLNLAYSSLEEISDKADLEDLKEKYFSIKEYRDLDKRGNRMYSAGFNQLMKYQLFRQEKRVILGN
;
A
#
# COMPACT_ATOMS: atom_id res chain seq x y z
N GLN A 1 1.98 -37.13 -3.69
CA GLN A 1 1.49 -36.01 -2.87
C GLN A 1 1.76 -34.72 -3.64
N LYS A 2 0.73 -34.00 -4.08
CA LYS A 2 0.87 -32.68 -4.74
C LYS A 2 0.97 -31.61 -3.65
N LYS A 3 2.10 -30.89 -3.57
CA LYS A 3 2.21 -29.70 -2.71
C LYS A 3 1.46 -28.54 -3.39
N PRO A 4 0.75 -27.68 -2.65
CA PRO A 4 0.13 -26.49 -3.22
C PRO A 4 1.22 -25.47 -3.56
N ASN A 5 1.14 -24.90 -4.76
CA ASN A 5 1.91 -23.73 -5.17
C ASN A 5 1.45 -22.52 -4.34
N GLY A 6 2.04 -22.34 -3.16
CA GLY A 6 2.09 -21.04 -2.51
C GLY A 6 3.26 -20.29 -3.13
N GLU A 7 3.01 -19.19 -3.82
CA GLU A 7 4.09 -18.27 -4.19
C GLU A 7 4.78 -17.81 -2.90
N ASP A 8 5.91 -18.41 -2.58
CA ASP A 8 6.79 -17.96 -1.50
C ASP A 8 7.30 -16.57 -1.88
N ILE A 9 6.55 -15.55 -1.48
CA ILE A 9 6.97 -14.16 -1.63
C ILE A 9 8.26 -14.03 -0.84
N ALA A 10 9.39 -13.90 -1.55
CA ALA A 10 10.70 -13.93 -0.89
C ALA A 10 10.74 -12.95 0.30
N PRO A 11 11.33 -13.32 1.44
CA PRO A 11 11.36 -12.48 2.65
C PRO A 11 11.89 -11.06 2.39
N THR A 12 12.85 -10.93 1.48
CA THR A 12 13.43 -9.67 1.02
C THR A 12 12.42 -8.78 0.29
N THR A 13 11.44 -9.39 -0.36
CA THR A 13 10.33 -8.71 -1.04
C THR A 13 9.34 -8.20 0.01
N ILE A 14 8.97 -9.01 1.01
CA ILE A 14 8.10 -8.64 2.14
C ILE A 14 8.67 -7.47 2.94
N GLU A 15 9.97 -7.49 3.23
CA GLU A 15 10.63 -6.45 4.01
C GLU A 15 10.69 -5.12 3.23
N LYS A 16 10.99 -5.17 1.93
CA LYS A 16 10.92 -4.01 1.04
C LYS A 16 9.51 -3.44 0.99
N TYR A 17 8.49 -4.28 0.86
CA TYR A 17 7.09 -3.83 0.86
C TYR A 17 6.71 -3.14 2.16
N THR A 18 7.06 -3.76 3.29
CA THR A 18 6.77 -3.21 4.62
C THR A 18 7.39 -1.83 4.79
N ARG A 19 8.62 -1.62 4.30
CA ARG A 19 9.27 -0.31 4.31
C ARG A 19 8.55 0.72 3.44
N VAL A 20 8.18 0.37 2.21
CA VAL A 20 7.53 1.32 1.29
C VAL A 20 6.13 1.69 1.78
N VAL A 21 5.34 0.72 2.25
CA VAL A 21 4.01 0.95 2.82
C VAL A 21 4.08 1.82 4.08
N ARG A 22 5.01 1.54 5.01
CA ARG A 22 5.22 2.38 6.19
C ARG A 22 5.59 3.82 5.80
N LYS A 23 6.46 3.98 4.80
CA LYS A 23 6.85 5.31 4.32
C LYS A 23 5.66 6.08 3.73
N ILE A 24 4.88 5.44 2.85
CA ILE A 24 3.67 6.05 2.27
C ILE A 24 2.68 6.42 3.37
N SER A 25 2.40 5.52 4.31
CA SER A 25 1.50 5.77 5.44
C SER A 25 1.96 6.98 6.27
N ASN A 26 3.25 7.06 6.59
CA ASN A 26 3.80 8.18 7.35
C ASN A 26 3.71 9.50 6.57
N ASP A 27 3.99 9.47 5.26
CA ASP A 27 3.89 10.65 4.43
C ASP A 27 2.43 11.14 4.33
N LEU A 28 1.45 10.24 4.18
CA LEU A 28 0.03 10.59 4.13
C LEU A 28 -0.47 11.23 5.42
N VAL A 29 -0.06 10.70 6.58
CA VAL A 29 -0.35 11.30 7.89
C VAL A 29 0.34 12.67 8.01
N ARG A 30 1.61 12.78 7.60
CA ARG A 30 2.35 14.05 7.63
C ARG A 30 1.72 15.14 6.76
N LEU A 31 1.12 14.76 5.63
CA LEU A 31 0.43 15.67 4.71
C LEU A 31 -1.01 15.97 5.14
N ASN A 32 -1.46 15.44 6.28
CA ASN A 32 -2.84 15.52 6.76
C ASN A 32 -3.86 15.00 5.73
N LEU A 33 -3.45 14.02 4.92
CA LEU A 33 -4.28 13.38 3.92
C LEU A 33 -5.02 12.14 4.48
N ALA A 34 -4.59 11.61 5.63
CA ALA A 34 -5.22 10.45 6.27
C ALA A 34 -5.18 10.50 7.81
N TYR A 35 -6.15 9.83 8.43
CA TYR A 35 -6.52 9.97 9.85
C TYR A 35 -5.78 9.06 10.85
N SER A 36 -4.45 8.93 10.74
CA SER A 36 -3.54 8.54 11.84
C SER A 36 -2.99 7.10 11.92
N SER A 37 -3.48 6.10 11.15
CA SER A 37 -2.86 4.74 11.17
C SER A 37 -2.94 3.97 9.85
N LEU A 38 -2.03 2.99 9.68
CA LEU A 38 -1.99 2.12 8.50
C LEU A 38 -3.26 1.25 8.40
N GLU A 39 -3.77 0.75 9.53
CA GLU A 39 -5.03 -0.01 9.58
C GLU A 39 -6.20 0.83 9.09
N GLU A 40 -6.32 2.08 9.56
CA GLU A 40 -7.41 2.96 9.14
C GLU A 40 -7.32 3.36 7.67
N ILE A 41 -6.10 3.63 7.18
CA ILE A 41 -5.84 3.84 5.74
C ILE A 41 -6.24 2.61 4.93
N SER A 42 -5.87 1.43 5.40
CA SER A 42 -6.16 0.17 4.70
C SER A 42 -7.63 -0.22 4.75
N ASP A 43 -8.41 0.29 5.71
CA ASP A 43 -9.80 -0.11 5.93
C ASP A 43 -10.81 0.89 5.36
N LYS A 44 -10.55 2.19 5.49
CA LYS A 44 -11.53 3.26 5.23
C LYS A 44 -11.11 4.26 4.17
N ALA A 45 -9.83 4.34 3.84
CA ALA A 45 -9.37 5.36 2.91
C ALA A 45 -9.62 4.95 1.46
N ASP A 46 -9.97 5.93 0.65
CA ASP A 46 -9.93 5.84 -0.81
C ASP A 46 -8.47 5.93 -1.27
N LEU A 47 -7.83 4.77 -1.43
CA LEU A 47 -6.43 4.69 -1.80
C LEU A 47 -6.14 5.17 -3.23
N GLU A 48 -7.14 5.18 -4.11
CA GLU A 48 -6.99 5.72 -5.47
C GLU A 48 -6.88 7.25 -5.41
N ASP A 49 -7.81 7.91 -4.72
CA ASP A 49 -7.79 9.36 -4.50
C ASP A 49 -6.53 9.80 -3.73
N LEU A 50 -6.12 9.05 -2.70
CA LEU A 50 -4.87 9.34 -1.98
C LEU A 50 -3.63 9.22 -2.86
N LYS A 51 -3.59 8.22 -3.75
CA LYS A 51 -2.49 8.05 -4.70
C LYS A 51 -2.42 9.24 -5.65
N GLU A 52 -3.55 9.69 -6.19
CA GLU A 52 -3.61 10.86 -7.07
C GLU A 52 -3.14 12.13 -6.34
N LYS A 53 -3.69 12.39 -5.15
CA LYS A 53 -3.27 13.53 -4.31
C LYS A 53 -1.79 13.49 -3.99
N TYR A 54 -1.25 12.34 -3.63
CA TYR A 54 0.16 12.16 -3.31
C TYR A 54 1.07 12.48 -4.50
N PHE A 55 0.73 11.98 -5.70
CA PHE A 55 1.54 12.22 -6.91
C PHE A 55 1.23 13.54 -7.65
N SER A 56 0.19 14.26 -7.23
CA SER A 56 -0.03 15.66 -7.65
C SER A 56 1.11 16.58 -7.17
N ILE A 57 1.68 16.27 -6.00
CA ILE A 57 2.79 17.01 -5.39
C ILE A 57 4.10 16.68 -6.14
N LYS A 58 4.75 17.73 -6.66
CA LYS A 58 5.97 17.61 -7.49
C LYS A 58 7.08 16.81 -6.79
N GLU A 59 7.32 17.06 -5.51
CA GLU A 59 8.36 16.38 -4.73
C GLU A 59 8.22 14.86 -4.79
N TYR A 60 7.01 14.36 -4.56
CA TYR A 60 6.71 12.92 -4.51
C TYR A 60 6.64 12.28 -5.89
N ARG A 61 6.14 13.01 -6.89
CA ARG A 61 6.22 12.59 -8.29
C ARG A 61 7.67 12.45 -8.76
N ASP A 62 8.53 13.40 -8.43
CA ASP A 62 9.94 13.36 -8.79
C ASP A 62 10.70 12.30 -7.99
N LEU A 63 10.31 12.06 -6.74
CA LEU A 63 10.82 10.96 -5.93
C LEU A 63 10.49 9.59 -6.55
N ASP A 64 9.26 9.40 -7.02
CA ASP A 64 8.84 8.15 -7.68
C ASP A 64 9.58 7.91 -8.99
N LYS A 65 9.74 8.96 -9.82
CA LYS A 65 10.55 8.89 -11.04
C LYS A 65 11.99 8.48 -10.75
N ARG A 66 12.65 9.14 -9.77
CA ARG A 66 14.02 8.83 -9.36
C ARG A 66 14.15 7.43 -8.76
N GLY A 67 13.12 6.99 -8.03
CA GLY A 67 13.02 5.67 -7.42
C GLY A 67 12.54 4.57 -8.37
N ASN A 68 12.56 4.81 -9.69
CA ASN A 68 12.11 3.85 -10.70
C ASN A 68 10.69 3.30 -10.46
N ARG A 69 9.75 4.20 -10.16
CA ARG A 69 8.32 3.91 -9.92
C ARG A 69 8.02 3.02 -8.70
N MET A 70 8.99 2.87 -7.78
CA MET A 70 8.85 2.03 -6.60
C MET A 70 7.72 2.50 -5.66
N TYR A 71 7.44 3.80 -5.59
CA TYR A 71 6.38 4.33 -4.72
C TYR A 71 5.01 4.10 -5.33
N SER A 72 4.88 4.31 -6.64
CA SER A 72 3.67 3.95 -7.39
C SER A 72 3.36 2.46 -7.29
N ALA A 73 4.38 1.60 -7.39
CA ALA A 73 4.24 0.16 -7.18
C ALA A 73 3.85 -0.19 -5.74
N GLY A 74 4.40 0.52 -4.75
CA GLY A 74 4.03 0.39 -3.34
C GLY A 74 2.56 0.72 -3.08
N PHE A 75 2.05 1.82 -3.65
CA PHE A 75 0.62 2.17 -3.57
C PHE A 75 -0.26 1.09 -4.18
N ASN A 76 0.09 0.58 -5.36
CA ASN A 76 -0.66 -0.51 -6.00
C ASN A 76 -0.72 -1.76 -5.11
N GLN A 77 0.37 -2.06 -4.41
CA GLN A 77 0.40 -3.19 -3.49
C GLN A 77 -0.47 -2.95 -2.24
N LEU A 78 -0.51 -1.73 -1.73
CA LEU A 78 -1.40 -1.36 -0.63
C LEU A 78 -2.88 -1.51 -1.01
N MET A 79 -3.25 -1.10 -2.24
CA MET A 79 -4.59 -1.30 -2.79
C MET A 79 -4.97 -2.77 -2.89
N LYS A 80 -4.07 -3.63 -3.41
CA LYS A 80 -4.29 -5.09 -3.44
C LYS A 80 -4.50 -5.66 -2.03
N TYR A 81 -3.74 -5.17 -1.06
CA TYR A 81 -3.88 -5.61 0.33
C TYR A 81 -5.23 -5.19 0.94
N GLN A 82 -5.67 -3.95 0.71
CA GLN A 82 -6.99 -3.47 1.12
C GLN A 82 -8.12 -4.33 0.52
N LEU A 83 -8.06 -4.61 -0.79
CA LEU A 83 -9.04 -5.48 -1.46
C LEU A 83 -9.05 -6.89 -0.85
N PHE A 84 -7.89 -7.51 -0.69
CA PHE A 84 -7.77 -8.83 -0.05
C PHE A 84 -8.38 -8.85 1.36
N ARG A 85 -8.15 -7.78 2.14
CA ARG A 85 -8.71 -7.63 3.50
C ARG A 85 -10.23 -7.48 3.48
N GLN A 86 -10.78 -6.70 2.56
CA GLN A 86 -12.23 -6.51 2.39
C GLN A 86 -12.90 -7.83 1.97
N GLU A 87 -12.37 -8.51 0.96
CA GLU A 87 -12.86 -9.83 0.50
C GLU A 87 -12.84 -10.85 1.64
N LYS A 88 -11.75 -10.91 2.41
CA LYS A 88 -11.65 -11.80 3.56
C LYS A 88 -12.66 -11.47 4.66
N ARG A 89 -13.00 -10.20 4.89
CA ARG A 89 -14.06 -9.81 5.85
C ARG A 89 -15.45 -10.25 5.37
N VAL A 90 -15.74 -10.09 4.08
CA VAL A 90 -17.00 -10.55 3.48
C VAL A 90 -17.14 -12.06 3.64
N ILE A 91 -16.07 -12.83 3.43
CA ILE A 91 -16.07 -14.30 3.57
C ILE A 91 -16.19 -14.74 5.05
N LEU A 92 -15.59 -13.99 5.98
CA LEU A 92 -15.57 -14.34 7.41
C LEU A 92 -16.73 -13.76 8.23
N GLY A 93 -17.66 -13.03 7.61
CA GLY A 93 -18.92 -12.62 8.22
C GLY A 93 -18.76 -11.74 9.47
N ASN A 94 -18.11 -10.58 9.31
CA ASN A 94 -18.17 -9.48 10.29
C ASN A 94 -18.71 -8.22 9.63
#